data_AF-A0A540MCW0-F1
#
_entry.id   AF-A0A540MCW0-F1
#
_cell.length_a   1.000
_cell.length_b   1.000
_cell.length_c   1.000
_cell.angle_alpha   90.00
_cell.angle_beta   90.00
_cell.angle_gamma   90.00
#
_symmetry.space_group_name_H-M   'P 1'
#
loop_
_entity.id
_entity.type
_entity.pdbx_description
1 polymer ?
#
loop_
_entity_poly.entity_id
_entity_poly.type
_entity_poly.pdbx_seq_one_letter_code
_entity_poly.pdbx_strand_id
1 'polypeptide(L)'
;MEDLWKKIHIESGYNLLYTPHVAKANLWQISGHLDYYKENMYDQMNVEDELYQLRPMNCPYHILVYKKKHHSYHEFPIQVAELGTVYRYELSGSLHGLFHVRGFTQDDAHIFCLEDQIKDEIKGVLDLTEELLLQFDFSKYEVNLSTRPEKAVGDDDIWVKATSALTP
;
A
#
# COMPACT_ATOMS: atom_id res chain seq x y z
N MET A 1 9.99 13.98 10.84
CA MET A 1 9.35 13.49 9.60
C MET A 1 8.18 12.58 9.94
N GLU A 2 8.40 11.46 10.64
CA GLU A 2 7.30 10.55 11.04
C GLU A 2 6.20 11.22 11.87
N ASP A 3 6.55 12.04 12.86
CA ASP A 3 5.53 12.73 13.69
C ASP A 3 4.68 13.73 12.89
N LEU A 4 5.31 14.40 11.91
CA LEU A 4 4.60 15.29 10.98
C LEU A 4 3.63 14.49 10.10
N TRP A 5 4.10 13.38 9.54
CA TRP A 5 3.29 12.47 8.74
C TRP A 5 2.08 11.97 9.53
N LYS A 6 2.29 11.49 10.77
CA LYS A 6 1.23 11.00 11.65
C LYS A 6 0.21 12.10 11.94
N LYS A 7 0.67 13.31 12.26
CA LYS A 7 -0.19 14.46 12.54
C LYS A 7 -1.09 14.77 11.34
N ILE A 8 -0.48 14.94 10.16
CA ILE A 8 -1.20 15.27 8.93
C ILE A 8 -2.23 14.18 8.59
N HIS A 9 -1.85 12.90 8.64
CA HIS A 9 -2.78 11.80 8.34
C HIS A 9 -3.95 11.71 9.33
N ILE A 10 -3.71 11.93 10.63
CA ILE A 10 -4.78 11.98 11.63
C ILE A 10 -5.72 13.16 11.36
N GLU A 11 -5.18 14.34 11.04
CA GLU A 11 -5.97 15.53 10.70
C GLU A 11 -6.79 15.34 9.41
N SER A 12 -6.28 14.54 8.47
CA SER A 12 -6.97 14.13 7.23
C SER A 12 -7.92 12.94 7.39
N GLY A 13 -8.14 12.42 8.60
CA GLY A 13 -9.15 11.39 8.87
C GLY A 13 -8.66 9.93 8.82
N TYR A 14 -7.36 9.69 8.64
CA TYR A 14 -6.80 8.34 8.61
C TYR A 14 -6.69 7.74 10.01
N ASN A 15 -7.05 6.46 10.11
CA ASN A 15 -6.82 5.66 11.29
C ASN A 15 -5.44 5.00 11.23
N LEU A 16 -4.57 5.35 12.18
CA LEU A 16 -3.24 4.76 12.25
C LEU A 16 -3.30 3.31 12.73
N LEU A 17 -2.65 2.43 11.98
CA LEU A 17 -2.51 1.01 12.26
C LEU A 17 -1.08 0.66 12.63
N TYR A 18 -0.94 -0.50 13.27
CA TYR A 18 0.33 -1.19 13.47
C TYR A 18 0.06 -2.67 13.24
N THR A 19 0.64 -3.23 12.18
CA THR A 19 0.39 -4.62 11.79
C THR A 19 1.65 -5.47 11.89
N PRO A 20 1.53 -6.80 12.07
CA PRO A 20 2.70 -7.67 12.20
C PRO A 20 3.61 -7.65 10.97
N HIS A 21 4.89 -7.95 11.17
CA HIS A 21 5.89 -8.05 10.10
C HIS A 21 5.89 -9.43 9.41
N VAL A 22 5.35 -10.44 10.08
CA VAL A 22 5.38 -11.84 9.65
C VAL A 22 3.95 -12.39 9.70
N ALA A 23 3.57 -13.11 8.65
CA ALA A 23 2.29 -13.81 8.56
C ALA A 23 2.49 -15.22 8.01
N LYS A 24 1.49 -16.07 8.22
CA LYS A 24 1.42 -17.39 7.57
C LYS A 24 1.49 -17.22 6.05
N ALA A 25 2.25 -18.10 5.39
CA ALA A 25 2.47 -18.09 3.94
C ALA A 25 1.17 -18.05 3.13
N ASN A 26 0.11 -18.71 3.63
CA ASN A 26 -1.21 -18.75 2.99
C ASN A 26 -1.84 -17.35 2.80
N LEU A 27 -1.53 -16.37 3.66
CA LEU A 27 -2.03 -15.00 3.48
C LEU A 27 -1.56 -14.41 2.14
N TRP A 28 -0.29 -14.63 1.80
CA TRP A 28 0.34 -14.14 0.57
C TRP A 28 -0.12 -14.89 -0.67
N GLN A 29 -0.56 -16.14 -0.50
CA GLN A 29 -1.23 -16.90 -1.55
C GLN A 29 -2.62 -16.32 -1.84
N ILE A 30 -3.42 -16.09 -0.80
CA ILE A 30 -4.77 -15.54 -0.92
C ILE A 30 -4.74 -14.13 -1.54
N SER A 31 -3.74 -13.32 -1.20
CA SER A 31 -3.57 -11.99 -1.78
C SER A 31 -2.93 -11.99 -3.18
N GLY A 32 -2.59 -13.17 -3.73
CA GLY A 32 -1.91 -13.32 -5.03
C GLY A 32 -0.45 -12.88 -5.05
N HIS A 33 0.13 -12.41 -3.94
CA HIS A 33 1.50 -11.89 -3.93
C HIS A 33 2.54 -12.99 -4.22
N LEU A 34 2.26 -14.24 -3.84
CA LEU A 34 3.14 -15.37 -4.20
C LEU A 34 3.19 -15.66 -5.70
N ASP A 35 2.19 -15.26 -6.48
CA ASP A 35 2.18 -15.51 -7.93
C ASP A 35 2.92 -14.42 -8.72
N TYR A 36 2.92 -13.19 -8.19
CA TYR A 36 3.46 -12.01 -8.89
C TYR A 36 4.76 -11.47 -8.30
N TYR A 37 4.98 -11.61 -6.99
CA TYR A 37 6.07 -10.98 -6.25
C TYR A 37 7.06 -11.96 -5.62
N LYS A 38 6.87 -13.27 -5.79
CA LYS A 38 7.71 -14.29 -5.13
C LYS A 38 9.20 -14.11 -5.31
N GLU A 39 9.65 -13.69 -6.49
CA GLU A 39 11.07 -13.45 -6.78
C GLU A 39 11.68 -12.32 -5.92
N ASN A 40 10.85 -11.39 -5.48
CA ASN A 40 11.23 -10.25 -4.64
C ASN A 40 10.85 -10.46 -3.16
N MET A 41 10.42 -11.65 -2.78
CA MET A 41 10.09 -11.99 -1.39
C MET A 41 11.23 -12.78 -0.75
N TYR A 42 11.43 -12.57 0.54
CA TYR A 42 12.32 -13.43 1.32
C TYR A 42 11.78 -14.86 1.39
N ASP A 43 12.71 -15.81 1.54
CA ASP A 43 12.41 -17.21 1.76
C ASP A 43 11.47 -17.40 2.95
N GLN A 44 10.61 -18.40 2.83
CA GLN A 44 9.66 -18.77 3.88
C GLN A 44 10.41 -19.41 5.05
N MET A 45 9.99 -19.08 6.26
CA MET A 45 10.48 -19.64 7.50
C MET A 45 9.57 -20.80 7.92
N ASN A 46 10.14 -21.95 8.28
CA ASN A 46 9.39 -23.04 8.90
C ASN A 46 9.37 -22.83 10.42
N VAL A 47 8.18 -22.70 11.00
CA VAL A 47 7.95 -22.52 12.44
C VAL A 47 6.87 -23.50 12.85
N GLU A 48 7.23 -24.53 13.62
CA GLU A 48 6.29 -25.53 14.15
C GLU A 48 5.41 -26.19 13.06
N ASP A 49 6.05 -26.66 11.97
CA ASP A 49 5.42 -27.29 10.80
C ASP A 49 4.53 -26.36 9.96
N GLU A 50 4.55 -25.06 10.24
CA GLU A 50 3.83 -24.02 9.50
C GLU A 50 4.82 -23.10 8.77
N LEU A 51 4.45 -22.70 7.55
CA LEU A 51 5.25 -21.76 6.75
C LEU A 51 4.83 -20.32 7.07
N TYR A 52 5.80 -19.50 7.44
CA TYR A 52 5.67 -18.07 7.67
C TYR A 52 6.52 -17.29 6.69
N GLN A 53 6.17 -16.03 6.46
CA GLN A 53 6.90 -15.17 5.55
C GLN A 53 6.90 -13.72 6.01
N LEU A 54 8.03 -13.06 5.80
CA LEU A 54 8.16 -11.61 5.97
C LEU A 54 7.29 -10.89 4.95
N ARG A 55 6.68 -9.77 5.38
CA ARG A 55 5.82 -8.97 4.52
C ARG A 55 6.61 -8.20 3.45
N PRO A 56 6.31 -8.37 2.15
CA PRO A 56 6.83 -7.50 1.09
C PRO A 56 6.03 -6.21 0.91
N MET A 57 4.79 -6.19 1.44
CA MET A 57 3.79 -5.11 1.34
C MET A 57 2.82 -5.21 2.54
N ASN A 58 2.19 -4.10 2.94
CA ASN A 58 1.26 -4.09 4.08
C ASN A 58 -0.20 -4.41 3.71
N CYS A 59 -0.55 -4.32 2.41
CA CYS A 59 -1.92 -4.42 1.90
C CYS A 59 -2.74 -5.58 2.49
N PRO A 60 -2.22 -6.83 2.56
CA PRO A 60 -3.00 -7.95 3.10
C PRO A 60 -3.39 -7.76 4.57
N TYR A 61 -2.56 -7.10 5.38
CA TYR A 61 -2.90 -6.82 6.78
C TYR A 61 -3.97 -5.74 6.91
N HIS A 62 -3.88 -4.67 6.12
CA HIS A 62 -4.90 -3.62 6.11
C HIS A 62 -6.28 -4.18 5.70
N ILE A 63 -6.30 -5.10 4.73
CA ILE A 63 -7.51 -5.84 4.35
C ILE A 63 -8.02 -6.71 5.50
N LEU A 64 -7.16 -7.39 6.25
CA LEU A 64 -7.58 -8.18 7.42
C LEU A 64 -8.17 -7.29 8.53
N VAL A 65 -7.60 -6.11 8.75
CA VAL A 65 -8.14 -5.11 9.69
C VAL A 65 -9.53 -4.65 9.23
N TYR A 66 -9.68 -4.31 7.95
CA TYR A 66 -10.99 -4.01 7.37
C TYR A 66 -11.98 -5.16 7.57
N LYS A 67 -11.60 -6.40 7.26
CA LYS A 67 -12.47 -7.57 7.39
C LYS A 67 -12.85 -7.96 8.83
N LYS A 68 -12.23 -7.36 9.85
CA LYS A 68 -12.48 -7.68 11.27
C LYS A 68 -13.92 -7.37 11.72
N LYS A 69 -14.57 -6.38 11.09
CA LYS A 69 -15.97 -6.02 11.38
C LYS A 69 -16.78 -5.86 10.08
N HIS A 70 -18.10 -5.93 10.20
CA HIS A 70 -19.00 -5.50 9.15
C HIS A 70 -19.02 -3.97 9.09
N HIS A 71 -19.13 -3.41 7.88
CA HIS A 71 -19.20 -1.98 7.64
C HIS A 71 -20.52 -1.60 6.97
N SER A 72 -21.14 -0.53 7.46
CA SER A 72 -22.27 0.14 6.81
C SER A 72 -21.76 1.00 5.65
N TYR A 73 -22.57 1.20 4.61
CA TYR A 73 -22.21 2.07 3.50
C TYR A 73 -21.97 3.53 3.94
N HIS A 74 -22.57 3.95 5.06
CA HIS A 74 -22.38 5.26 5.67
C HIS A 74 -21.01 5.45 6.34
N GLU A 75 -20.26 4.36 6.60
CA GLU A 75 -18.91 4.45 7.17
C GLU A 75 -17.85 4.75 6.10
N PHE A 76 -18.19 4.66 4.81
CA PHE A 76 -17.25 4.96 3.72
C PHE A 76 -17.16 6.46 3.42
N PRO A 77 -15.95 6.98 3.14
CA PRO A 77 -14.68 6.24 2.97
C PRO A 77 -14.03 5.85 4.31
N ILE A 78 -13.43 4.65 4.37
CA ILE A 78 -12.62 4.19 5.50
C ILE A 78 -11.16 4.30 5.12
N GLN A 79 -10.45 5.16 5.84
CA GLN A 79 -9.05 5.48 5.58
C GLN A 79 -8.18 4.91 6.71
N VAL A 80 -7.21 4.09 6.35
CA VAL A 80 -6.20 3.54 7.28
C VAL A 80 -4.80 3.83 6.78
N ALA A 81 -3.87 4.09 7.69
CA ALA A 81 -2.48 4.35 7.36
C ALA A 81 -1.53 3.68 8.34
N GLU A 82 -0.35 3.28 7.88
CA GLU A 82 0.70 2.65 8.70
C GLU A 82 2.07 3.13 8.20
N LEU A 83 2.95 3.51 9.13
CA LEU A 83 4.39 3.55 8.86
C LEU A 83 4.89 2.10 8.83
N GLY A 84 4.60 1.41 7.73
CA GLY A 84 4.72 -0.04 7.60
C GLY A 84 6.09 -0.45 7.08
N THR A 85 6.92 -1.04 7.94
CA THR A 85 8.19 -1.66 7.55
C THR A 85 7.99 -2.92 6.73
N VAL A 86 8.45 -2.93 5.49
CA VAL A 86 8.41 -4.09 4.59
C VAL A 86 9.79 -4.59 4.25
N TYR A 87 9.86 -5.82 3.73
CA TYR A 87 11.10 -6.48 3.35
C TYR A 87 11.01 -7.02 1.93
N ARG A 88 11.91 -6.56 1.05
CA ARG A 88 12.01 -7.01 -0.33
C ARG A 88 13.37 -7.62 -0.60
N TYR A 89 13.37 -8.79 -1.23
CA TYR A 89 14.59 -9.48 -1.62
C TYR A 89 15.16 -8.82 -2.88
N GLU A 90 15.99 -7.80 -2.67
CA GLU A 90 16.77 -7.16 -3.73
C GLU A 90 18.10 -7.87 -3.94
N LEU A 91 18.54 -8.02 -5.19
CA LEU A 91 19.85 -8.59 -5.51
C LEU A 91 20.96 -7.78 -4.82
N SER A 92 22.00 -8.43 -4.30
CA SER A 92 23.06 -7.72 -3.57
C SER A 92 23.76 -6.64 -4.42
N GLY A 93 23.83 -6.83 -5.73
CA GLY A 93 24.39 -5.86 -6.67
C GLY A 93 23.52 -4.64 -6.96
N SER A 94 22.22 -4.65 -6.62
CA SER A 94 21.33 -3.49 -6.81
C SER A 94 21.25 -2.58 -5.58
N LEU A 95 21.86 -2.97 -4.46
CA LEU A 95 21.82 -2.21 -3.21
C LEU A 95 22.70 -0.95 -3.30
N HIS A 96 22.16 0.18 -2.84
CA HIS A 96 22.86 1.46 -2.89
C HIS A 96 22.45 2.37 -1.74
N GLY A 97 23.32 2.50 -0.74
CA GLY A 97 23.14 3.42 0.39
C GLY A 97 21.77 3.26 1.06
N LEU A 98 21.02 4.36 1.14
CA LEU A 98 19.63 4.39 1.62
C LEU A 98 18.59 4.39 0.49
N PHE A 99 19.04 4.51 -0.78
CA PHE A 99 18.14 4.60 -1.93
C PHE A 99 17.57 3.23 -2.29
N HIS A 100 18.40 2.19 -2.25
CA HIS A 100 18.02 0.82 -2.59
C HIS A 100 18.41 -0.13 -1.45
N VAL A 101 17.42 -0.55 -0.68
CA VAL A 101 17.59 -1.35 0.55
C VAL A 101 16.59 -2.50 0.60
N ARG A 102 16.89 -3.53 1.39
CA ARG A 102 16.01 -4.71 1.54
C ARG A 102 14.94 -4.57 2.61
N GLY A 103 15.10 -3.63 3.54
CA GLY A 103 14.15 -3.36 4.61
C GLY A 103 13.95 -1.86 4.74
N PHE A 104 12.71 -1.41 4.64
CA PHE A 104 12.36 0.01 4.65
C PHE A 104 10.95 0.21 5.16
N THR A 105 10.72 1.37 5.77
CA THR A 105 9.41 1.79 6.26
C THR A 105 8.77 2.71 5.23
N GLN A 106 7.57 2.33 4.79
CA GLN A 106 6.76 3.13 3.88
C GLN A 106 5.73 3.91 4.68
N ASP A 107 5.46 5.13 4.22
CA ASP A 107 4.24 5.88 4.50
C ASP A 107 3.05 5.27 3.75
N ASP A 108 2.62 4.08 4.18
CA ASP A 108 1.62 3.31 3.47
C ASP A 108 0.20 3.65 3.96
N ALA A 109 -0.75 3.74 3.04
CA ALA A 109 -2.15 4.02 3.35
C ALA A 109 -3.08 3.27 2.40
N HIS A 110 -4.24 2.87 2.93
CA HIS A 110 -5.25 2.15 2.18
C HIS A 110 -6.61 2.76 2.46
N ILE A 111 -7.32 3.09 1.38
CA ILE A 111 -8.66 3.66 1.43
C ILE A 111 -9.63 2.63 0.88
N PHE A 112 -10.62 2.28 1.69
CA PHE A 112 -11.77 1.51 1.26
C PHE A 112 -12.89 2.51 1.01
N CYS A 113 -13.39 2.58 -0.22
CA CYS A 113 -14.42 3.54 -0.62
C CYS A 113 -15.42 2.90 -1.58
N LEU A 114 -16.55 3.58 -1.78
CA LEU A 114 -17.54 3.23 -2.79
C LEU A 114 -17.06 3.65 -4.19
N GLU A 115 -17.60 3.03 -5.24
CA GLU A 115 -17.17 3.29 -6.63
C GLU A 115 -17.35 4.76 -7.05
N ASP A 116 -18.40 5.42 -6.56
CA ASP A 116 -18.69 6.84 -6.81
C ASP A 116 -17.78 7.79 -6.03
N GLN A 117 -17.12 7.32 -4.97
CA GLN A 117 -16.20 8.11 -4.14
C GLN A 117 -14.75 8.09 -4.67
N ILE A 118 -14.41 7.18 -5.58
CA ILE A 118 -13.02 6.96 -6.04
C ILE A 118 -12.35 8.26 -6.50
N LYS A 119 -13.05 9.08 -7.29
CA LYS A 119 -12.47 10.34 -7.83
C LYS A 119 -12.16 11.35 -6.72
N ASP A 120 -13.06 11.49 -5.76
CA ASP A 120 -12.88 12.44 -4.65
C ASP A 120 -11.75 11.99 -3.71
N GLU A 121 -11.65 10.68 -3.43
CA GLU A 121 -10.55 10.13 -2.62
C GLU A 121 -9.19 10.27 -3.31
N ILE A 122 -9.11 10.04 -4.62
CA ILE A 122 -7.87 10.25 -5.39
C ILE A 122 -7.44 11.71 -5.30
N LYS A 123 -8.38 12.65 -5.48
CA LYS A 123 -8.10 14.08 -5.34
C LYS A 123 -7.61 14.41 -3.92
N GLY A 124 -8.26 13.89 -2.89
CA GLY A 124 -7.84 14.10 -1.50
C GLY A 124 -6.42 13.60 -1.22
N VAL A 125 -6.03 12.45 -1.78
CA VAL A 125 -4.66 11.92 -1.68
C VAL A 125 -3.66 12.81 -2.41
N LEU A 126 -4.00 13.35 -3.58
CA LEU A 126 -3.14 14.29 -4.31
C LEU A 126 -2.94 15.60 -3.55
N ASP A 127 -4.01 16.17 -3.01
CA ASP A 127 -3.97 17.40 -2.19
C ASP A 127 -3.08 17.18 -0.94
N LEU A 128 -3.22 16.01 -0.28
CA LEU A 128 -2.39 15.62 0.86
C LEU A 128 -0.91 15.46 0.50
N THR A 129 -0.64 14.84 -0.65
CA THR A 129 0.72 14.63 -1.16
C THR A 129 1.38 15.96 -1.49
N GLU A 130 0.65 16.88 -2.13
CA GLU A 130 1.15 18.23 -2.42
C GLU A 130 1.43 19.01 -1.13
N GLU A 131 0.55 18.97 -0.13
CA GLU A 131 0.79 19.59 1.17
C GLU A 131 2.09 19.09 1.79
N LEU A 132 2.30 17.77 1.83
CA LEU A 132 3.52 17.16 2.36
C LEU A 132 4.76 17.59 1.58
N LEU A 133 4.73 17.57 0.25
CA LEU A 133 5.86 17.99 -0.59
C LEU A 133 6.24 19.46 -0.34
N LEU A 134 5.24 20.34 -0.21
CA LEU A 134 5.46 21.76 0.09
C LEU A 134 6.08 22.00 1.47
N GLN A 135 5.77 21.17 2.49
CA GLN A 135 6.43 21.26 3.81
C GLN A 135 7.94 20.98 3.75
N PHE A 136 8.42 20.31 2.70
CA PHE A 136 9.83 20.02 2.46
C PHE A 136 10.44 20.85 1.31
N ASP A 137 9.79 21.94 0.91
CA ASP A 137 10.21 22.83 -0.17
C ASP A 137 10.32 22.17 -1.57
N PHE A 138 9.67 21.00 -1.76
CA PHE A 138 9.61 20.31 -3.05
C PHE A 138 8.53 20.93 -3.94
N SER A 139 8.86 22.04 -4.60
CA SER A 139 7.96 22.77 -5.51
C SER A 139 8.02 22.32 -6.97
N LYS A 140 8.94 21.42 -7.32
CA LYS A 140 9.15 20.92 -8.68
C LYS A 140 9.07 19.39 -8.68
N TYR A 141 7.97 18.88 -9.20
CA TYR A 141 7.72 17.44 -9.34
C TYR A 141 6.94 17.18 -10.63
N GLU A 142 7.02 15.94 -11.11
CA GLU A 142 6.27 15.46 -12.27
C GLU A 142 5.24 14.43 -11.80
N VAL A 143 4.03 14.51 -12.36
CA VAL A 143 2.97 13.54 -12.09
C VAL A 143 2.82 12.65 -13.31
N ASN A 144 2.98 11.34 -13.12
CA ASN A 144 2.93 10.33 -14.17
C ASN A 144 1.79 9.34 -13.90
N LEU A 145 0.98 9.06 -14.92
CA LEU A 145 -0.08 8.05 -14.85
C LEU A 145 0.42 6.72 -15.41
N SER A 146 0.49 5.69 -14.56
CA SER A 146 0.79 4.32 -15.00
C SER A 146 -0.48 3.64 -15.50
N THR A 147 -0.43 3.07 -16.70
CA THR A 147 -1.54 2.33 -17.33
C THR A 147 -1.29 0.82 -17.31
N ARG A 148 -2.23 0.04 -17.82
CA ARG A 148 -2.21 -1.44 -17.77
C ARG A 148 -0.90 -2.02 -18.34
N PRO A 149 -0.15 -2.81 -17.55
CA PRO A 149 1.04 -3.53 -18.04
C PRO A 149 0.66 -4.82 -18.79
N GLU A 150 1.62 -5.42 -19.51
CA GLU A 150 1.43 -6.72 -20.18
C GLU A 150 1.02 -7.83 -19.19
N LYS A 151 1.66 -7.86 -18.01
CA LYS A 151 1.31 -8.77 -16.90
C LYS A 151 0.34 -8.06 -15.96
N ALA A 152 -0.96 -8.18 -16.20
CA ALA A 152 -2.02 -7.53 -15.42
C ALA A 152 -2.92 -8.56 -14.69
N VAL A 153 -3.58 -8.13 -13.62
CA VAL A 153 -4.59 -8.90 -12.86
C VAL A 153 -5.96 -8.26 -13.04
N GLY A 154 -7.00 -9.08 -13.14
CA GLY A 154 -8.39 -8.62 -13.28
C GLY A 154 -8.83 -8.43 -14.74
N ASP A 155 -10.14 -8.30 -14.92
CA ASP A 155 -10.77 -8.19 -16.23
C ASP A 155 -10.52 -6.83 -16.89
N ASP A 156 -10.64 -6.80 -18.22
CA ASP A 156 -10.46 -5.59 -19.02
C ASP A 156 -11.35 -4.45 -18.55
N ASP A 157 -12.60 -4.75 -18.17
CA ASP A 157 -13.57 -3.77 -17.67
C ASP A 157 -13.10 -3.07 -16.39
N ILE A 158 -12.41 -3.80 -15.50
CA ILE A 158 -11.86 -3.23 -14.26
C ILE A 158 -10.75 -2.25 -14.59
N TRP A 159 -9.87 -2.60 -15.54
CA TRP A 159 -8.79 -1.72 -15.99
C TRP A 159 -9.31 -0.47 -16.68
N VAL A 160 -10.35 -0.60 -17.50
CA VAL A 160 -11.00 0.56 -18.15
C VAL A 160 -11.55 1.50 -17.08
N LYS A 161 -12.34 0.97 -16.13
CA LYS A 161 -12.90 1.76 -15.03
C LYS A 161 -11.81 2.45 -14.19
N ALA A 162 -10.79 1.72 -13.77
CA ALA A 162 -9.69 2.26 -12.97
C ALA A 162 -8.93 3.36 -13.73
N THR A 163 -8.61 3.14 -15.00
CA THR A 163 -7.92 4.15 -15.82
C THR A 163 -8.78 5.38 -16.01
N SER A 164 -10.08 5.22 -16.30
CA SER A 164 -11.02 6.33 -16.46
C SER A 164 -11.25 7.14 -15.17
N ALA A 165 -11.12 6.52 -14.00
CA ALA A 165 -11.19 7.23 -12.72
C ALA A 165 -9.93 8.07 -12.45
N LEU A 166 -8.79 7.70 -13.04
CA LEU A 166 -7.50 8.38 -12.90
C LEU A 166 -7.26 9.49 -13.93
N THR A 167 -8.01 9.49 -15.03
CA THR A 167 -7.95 10.54 -16.07
C THR A 167 -8.94 11.68 -15.77
N PRO A 168 -8.55 12.95 -15.98
CA PRO A 168 -9.43 14.11 -15.86
C PRO A 168 -10.71 14.01 -16.69
#